data_AF-A0A6B2C4B1-F1
#
_entry.id   AF-A0A6B2C4B1-F1
#
_cell.length_a   1.000
_cell.length_b   1.000
_cell.length_c   1.000
_cell.angle_alpha   90.00
_cell.angle_beta   90.00
_cell.angle_gamma   90.00
#
_symmetry.space_group_name_H-M   'P 1'
#
loop_
_entity.id
_entity.type
_entity.pdbx_description
1 polymer ?
#
loop_
_entity_poly.entity_id
_entity_poly.type
_entity_poly.pdbx_seq_one_letter_code
_entity_poly.pdbx_strand_id
1 'polypeptide(L)'
;MGRIKRISGPLVIAEDVRGVSVYELIEVGEQRLVGEVIGVQGDDAVIQVYEDTTGLRVGEPVYPTGNPLVAELGPGLIGSIFDGIQRPLPEIGLLTGIMLSKGVKEPPLPRNKKWAFKPLVKQGDEVSEGDFIGVVEETKRVKHYIMVPPGVKGKVNYIAPEGDYTIIDTIATIGNTDLKMLQKWPVRKPRPYLEKHDVSEPLIT
;
A
#
# COMPACT_ATOMS: atom_id res chain seq x y z
N MET A 1 1.71 1.47 22.30
CA MET A 1 0.94 2.72 22.31
C MET A 1 1.72 3.69 23.17
N GLY A 2 2.06 4.86 22.64
CA GLY A 2 2.78 5.89 23.40
C GLY A 2 2.00 7.19 23.44
N ARG A 3 2.67 8.27 23.84
CA ARG A 3 2.06 9.60 23.97
C ARG A 3 2.97 10.68 23.43
N ILE A 4 2.39 11.77 22.94
CA ILE A 4 3.14 12.94 22.49
C ILE A 4 3.82 13.58 23.69
N LYS A 5 5.15 13.61 23.67
CA LYS A 5 6.00 14.29 24.66
C LYS A 5 6.30 15.73 24.26
N ARG A 6 6.55 15.98 22.96
CA ARG A 6 6.91 17.31 22.43
C ARG A 6 6.47 17.47 20.97
N ILE A 7 6.10 18.69 20.61
CA ILE A 7 5.73 19.09 19.24
C ILE A 7 6.63 20.25 18.82
N SER A 8 7.23 20.18 17.64
CA SER A 8 8.12 21.19 17.07
C SER A 8 7.89 21.32 15.58
N GLY A 9 6.88 22.10 15.20
CA GLY A 9 6.40 22.14 13.81
C GLY A 9 5.93 20.74 13.39
N PRO A 10 6.37 20.21 12.23
CA PRO A 10 5.94 18.90 11.75
C PRO A 10 6.67 17.73 12.43
N LEU A 11 7.63 18.01 13.33
CA LEU A 11 8.37 17.00 14.08
C LEU A 11 7.73 16.81 15.47
N VAL A 12 7.36 15.56 15.77
CA VAL A 12 6.75 15.15 17.03
C VAL A 12 7.65 14.14 17.73
N ILE A 13 7.86 14.31 19.03
CA ILE A 13 8.54 13.32 19.87
C ILE A 13 7.48 12.64 20.71
N ALA A 14 7.46 11.32 20.67
CA ALA A 14 6.54 10.49 21.44
C ALA A 14 7.32 9.61 22.43
N GLU A 15 6.82 9.49 23.65
CA GLU A 15 7.39 8.65 24.71
C GLU A 15 6.58 7.37 24.89
N ASP A 16 7.20 6.37 25.53
CA ASP A 16 6.65 5.03 25.75
C ASP A 16 6.27 4.30 24.44
N VAL A 17 6.98 4.62 23.36
CA VAL A 17 6.77 4.01 22.04
C VAL A 17 7.79 2.88 21.84
N ARG A 18 7.66 1.81 22.62
CA ARG A 18 8.58 0.67 22.56
C ARG A 18 8.35 -0.22 21.34
N GLY A 19 9.45 -0.77 20.82
CA GLY A 19 9.43 -1.77 19.75
C GLY A 19 9.16 -1.22 18.35
N VAL A 20 9.20 0.10 18.17
CA VAL A 20 9.07 0.71 16.85
C VAL A 20 10.39 0.74 16.11
N SER A 21 10.29 0.62 14.79
CA SER A 21 11.45 0.71 13.90
C SER A 21 11.50 2.05 13.17
N VAL A 22 12.69 2.45 12.76
CA VAL A 22 12.84 3.57 11.81
C VAL A 22 12.12 3.21 10.50
N TYR A 23 11.47 4.20 9.90
CA TYR A 23 10.57 4.12 8.73
C TYR A 23 9.21 3.43 8.97
N GLU A 24 8.88 3.10 10.21
CA GLU A 24 7.56 2.62 10.56
C GLU A 24 6.53 3.75 10.46
N LEU A 25 5.38 3.45 9.86
CA LEU A 25 4.23 4.35 9.82
C LEU A 25 3.58 4.41 11.21
N ILE A 26 3.20 5.60 11.63
CA ILE A 26 2.64 5.84 12.96
C ILE A 26 1.51 6.86 12.89
N GLU A 27 0.42 6.61 13.63
CA GLU A 27 -0.69 7.56 13.73
C GLU A 27 -0.53 8.42 14.97
N VAL A 28 -0.62 9.74 14.80
CA VAL A 28 -0.31 10.73 15.85
C VAL A 28 -1.56 11.52 16.22
N GLY A 29 -1.84 11.58 17.52
CA GLY A 29 -2.92 12.37 18.08
C GLY A 29 -4.29 11.71 18.01
N GLU A 30 -5.29 12.38 18.58
CA GLU A 30 -6.70 11.96 18.51
C GLU A 30 -7.23 11.95 17.08
N GLN A 31 -6.69 12.85 16.24
CA GLN A 31 -7.01 12.95 14.81
C GLN A 31 -6.32 11.87 13.96
N ARG A 32 -5.47 11.02 14.55
CA ARG A 32 -4.74 9.94 13.86
C ARG A 32 -4.00 10.42 12.61
N LEU A 33 -3.29 11.54 12.75
CA LEU A 33 -2.49 12.10 11.65
C LEU A 33 -1.41 11.12 11.25
N VAL A 34 -1.19 10.96 9.95
CA VAL A 34 -0.17 10.03 9.46
C VAL A 34 1.22 10.63 9.62
N GLY A 35 2.14 9.86 10.20
CA GLY A 35 3.56 10.18 10.27
C GLY A 35 4.46 8.96 10.11
N GLU A 36 5.77 9.21 10.05
CA GLU A 36 6.81 8.19 9.93
C GLU A 36 7.86 8.36 11.03
N VAL A 37 8.27 7.26 11.65
CA VAL A 37 9.36 7.26 12.63
C VAL A 37 10.69 7.49 11.90
N ILE A 38 11.36 8.60 12.19
CA ILE A 38 12.66 8.96 11.57
C ILE A 38 13.85 8.70 12.50
N GLY A 39 13.59 8.39 13.78
CA GLY A 39 14.62 8.05 14.75
C GLY A 39 14.04 7.49 16.04
N VAL A 40 14.85 6.73 16.77
CA VAL A 40 14.50 6.16 18.08
C VAL A 40 15.63 6.51 19.06
N GLN A 41 15.27 7.03 20.23
CA GLN A 41 16.20 7.43 21.29
C GLN A 41 15.72 6.87 22.63
N GLY A 42 16.30 5.75 23.06
CA GLY A 42 15.79 5.04 24.23
C GLY A 42 14.37 4.54 23.99
N ASP A 43 13.43 4.94 24.85
CA ASP A 43 11.99 4.63 24.72
C ASP A 43 11.20 5.71 23.93
N ASP A 44 11.88 6.76 23.45
CA ASP A 44 11.27 7.84 22.68
C ASP A 44 11.40 7.60 21.17
N ALA A 45 10.33 7.92 20.42
CA ALA A 45 10.31 7.93 18.97
C ALA A 45 10.26 9.37 18.44
N VAL A 46 11.12 9.67 17.46
CA VAL A 46 11.11 10.92 16.70
C VAL A 46 10.31 10.69 15.43
N ILE A 47 9.22 11.43 15.26
CA ILE A 47 8.20 11.22 14.25
C ILE A 47 8.12 12.45 13.35
N GLN A 48 8.17 12.23 12.04
CA GLN A 48 7.85 13.22 11.03
C GLN A 48 6.38 13.07 10.64
N VAL A 49 5.53 14.03 10.99
CA VAL A 49 4.12 14.03 10.59
C VAL A 49 4.01 14.57 9.15
N TYR A 50 3.22 13.91 8.31
CA TYR A 50 3.02 14.29 6.89
C TYR A 50 1.88 15.29 6.70
N GLU A 51 1.01 15.41 7.70
CA GLU A 51 -0.11 16.36 7.73
C GLU A 51 0.20 17.55 8.65
N ASP A 52 -0.61 18.60 8.56
CA ASP A 52 -0.46 19.78 9.43
C ASP A 52 -0.72 19.42 10.90
N THR A 53 0.29 19.63 11.75
CA THR A 53 0.28 19.36 13.19
C THR A 53 -0.47 20.39 14.03
N THR A 54 -1.02 21.45 13.42
CA THR A 54 -1.81 22.45 14.13
C THR A 54 -3.01 21.80 14.83
N GLY A 55 -3.09 22.00 16.15
CA GLY A 55 -4.15 21.45 17.00
C GLY A 55 -3.73 20.24 17.83
N LEU A 56 -2.62 19.58 17.51
CA LEU A 56 -2.04 18.52 18.35
C LEU A 56 -1.60 19.06 19.71
N ARG A 57 -1.77 18.26 20.76
CA ARG A 57 -1.39 18.58 22.13
C ARG A 57 -0.46 17.53 22.73
N VAL A 58 0.39 17.98 23.66
CA VAL A 58 1.18 17.08 24.50
C VAL A 58 0.26 16.18 25.31
N GLY A 59 0.61 14.90 25.43
CA GLY A 59 -0.14 13.85 26.12
C GLY A 59 -1.12 13.06 25.23
N GLU A 60 -1.39 13.54 24.01
CA GLU A 60 -2.23 12.82 23.04
C GLU A 60 -1.62 11.48 22.62
N PRO A 61 -2.44 10.49 22.23
CA PRO A 61 -1.99 9.14 21.96
C PRO A 61 -1.21 9.03 20.64
N VAL A 62 -0.32 8.04 20.59
CA VAL A 62 0.43 7.67 19.39
C VAL A 62 0.31 6.15 19.15
N TYR A 63 -0.02 5.77 17.92
CA TYR A 63 -0.35 4.41 17.52
C TYR A 63 0.63 3.89 16.46
N PRO A 64 1.64 3.10 16.83
CA PRO A 64 2.49 2.40 15.89
C PRO A 64 1.69 1.42 15.04
N THR A 65 1.96 1.38 13.74
CA THR A 65 1.25 0.46 12.82
C THR A 65 1.96 -0.88 12.65
N GLY A 66 3.22 -1.00 13.09
CA GLY A 66 4.07 -2.18 12.89
C GLY A 66 4.53 -2.38 11.44
N ASN A 67 4.20 -1.46 10.54
CA ASN A 67 4.47 -1.59 9.11
C ASN A 67 5.13 -0.32 8.56
N PRO A 68 6.04 -0.46 7.57
CA PRO A 68 6.54 0.70 6.84
C PRO A 68 5.43 1.31 5.97
N LEU A 69 5.70 2.48 5.40
CA LEU A 69 4.84 3.02 4.35
C LEU A 69 4.78 2.05 3.15
N VAL A 70 3.57 1.60 2.83
CA VAL A 70 3.30 0.67 1.73
C VAL A 70 2.40 1.33 0.69
N ALA A 71 2.70 1.06 -0.58
CA ALA A 71 1.79 1.33 -1.68
C ALA A 71 0.94 0.09 -1.97
N GLU A 72 -0.30 0.33 -2.33
CA GLU A 72 -1.22 -0.66 -2.87
C GLU A 72 -1.07 -0.75 -4.38
N LEU A 73 -0.76 -1.95 -4.87
CA LEU A 73 -0.51 -2.25 -6.27
C LEU A 73 -1.61 -3.20 -6.77
N GLY A 74 -2.32 -2.81 -7.81
CA GLY A 74 -3.35 -3.64 -8.42
C GLY A 74 -4.22 -2.86 -9.40
N PRO A 75 -5.26 -3.50 -9.96
CA PRO A 75 -6.20 -2.85 -10.87
C PRO A 75 -6.92 -1.68 -10.19
N GLY A 76 -6.99 -0.55 -10.89
CA GLY A 76 -7.55 0.71 -10.39
C GLY A 76 -6.51 1.78 -10.10
N LEU A 77 -5.23 1.53 -10.36
CA LEU A 77 -4.19 2.56 -10.32
C LEU A 77 -4.29 3.50 -11.52
N ILE A 78 -4.51 2.93 -12.71
CA ILE A 78 -4.51 3.69 -13.95
C ILE A 78 -5.79 4.50 -14.07
N GLY A 79 -5.63 5.82 -14.25
CA GLY A 79 -6.73 6.77 -14.34
C GLY A 79 -7.18 7.34 -12.99
N SER A 80 -6.60 6.87 -11.88
CA SER A 80 -6.87 7.39 -10.53
C SER A 80 -5.94 8.54 -10.17
N ILE A 81 -6.39 9.41 -9.26
CA ILE A 81 -5.64 10.58 -8.80
C ILE A 81 -5.36 10.42 -7.30
N PHE A 82 -4.09 10.45 -6.94
CA PHE A 82 -3.62 10.24 -5.57
C PHE A 82 -2.85 11.45 -5.03
N ASP A 83 -2.81 11.58 -3.71
CA ASP A 83 -1.83 12.43 -3.03
C ASP A 83 -0.45 11.74 -2.87
N GLY A 84 0.49 12.40 -2.18
CA GLY A 84 1.85 11.92 -1.98
C GLY A 84 2.00 10.63 -1.15
N ILE A 85 0.94 10.18 -0.49
CA ILE A 85 0.90 8.92 0.29
C ILE A 85 -0.17 7.95 -0.21
N GLN A 86 -0.56 8.11 -1.48
CA GLN A 86 -1.51 7.24 -2.19
C GLN A 86 -2.97 7.32 -1.70
N ARG A 87 -3.40 8.41 -1.06
CA ARG A 87 -4.82 8.60 -0.76
C ARG A 87 -5.58 9.09 -1.99
N PRO A 88 -6.77 8.55 -2.28
CA PRO A 88 -7.51 8.87 -3.49
C PRO A 88 -8.21 10.24 -3.35
N LEU A 89 -7.73 11.25 -4.09
CA LEU A 89 -8.18 12.64 -3.95
C LEU A 89 -9.65 12.85 -4.34
N PRO A 90 -10.19 12.26 -5.43
CA PRO A 90 -11.60 12.42 -5.78
C PRO A 90 -12.53 11.89 -4.69
N GLU A 91 -12.23 10.71 -4.15
CA GLU A 91 -13.01 10.04 -3.11
C GLU A 91 -12.95 10.81 -1.79
N ILE A 92 -11.78 11.31 -1.41
CA ILE A 92 -11.67 12.22 -0.25
C ILE A 92 -12.47 13.50 -0.49
N GLY A 93 -12.42 14.08 -1.68
CA GLY A 93 -13.19 15.28 -2.03
C GLY A 93 -14.70 15.09 -1.91
N LEU A 94 -15.21 13.89 -2.20
CA LEU A 94 -16.63 13.54 -1.98
C LEU A 94 -17.00 13.51 -0.48
N LEU A 95 -16.05 13.17 0.39
CA LEU A 95 -16.24 13.10 1.85
C LEU A 95 -16.06 14.45 2.54
N THR A 96 -15.08 15.27 2.11
CA THR A 96 -14.66 16.48 2.83
C THR A 96 -14.94 17.78 2.08
N GLY A 97 -15.36 17.70 0.82
CA GLY A 97 -15.53 18.86 -0.05
C GLY A 97 -14.20 19.37 -0.62
N ILE A 98 -14.10 20.69 -0.83
CA ILE A 98 -12.98 21.32 -1.54
C ILE A 98 -11.68 21.31 -0.72
N MET A 99 -11.78 21.37 0.61
CA MET A 99 -10.63 21.34 1.50
C MET A 99 -10.36 19.92 2.01
N LEU A 100 -9.09 19.54 2.06
CA LEU A 100 -8.66 18.28 2.64
C LEU A 100 -8.73 18.36 4.16
N SER A 101 -9.61 17.55 4.77
CA SER A 101 -9.65 17.38 6.22
C SER A 101 -8.49 16.50 6.69
N LYS A 102 -7.96 16.81 7.87
CA LYS A 102 -6.87 16.05 8.49
C LYS A 102 -7.33 14.68 8.95
N GLY A 103 -6.47 13.68 8.85
CA GLY A 103 -6.72 12.34 9.41
C GLY A 103 -7.77 11.52 8.65
N VAL A 104 -8.19 11.98 7.47
CA VAL A 104 -9.13 11.24 6.61
C VAL A 104 -8.43 10.01 6.05
N LYS A 105 -9.13 8.87 6.13
CA LYS A 105 -8.67 7.58 5.65
C LYS A 105 -9.64 7.04 4.61
N GLU A 106 -9.16 6.90 3.39
CA GLU A 106 -9.86 6.22 2.32
C GLU A 106 -8.89 5.21 1.68
N PRO A 107 -9.31 3.95 1.42
CA PRO A 107 -8.45 2.98 0.76
C PRO A 107 -7.95 3.50 -0.60
N PRO A 108 -6.66 3.34 -0.94
CA PRO A 108 -6.12 3.79 -2.23
C PRO A 108 -6.87 3.24 -3.43
N LEU A 109 -7.22 1.95 -3.41
CA LEU A 109 -7.91 1.30 -4.51
C LEU A 109 -9.34 0.90 -4.11
N PRO A 110 -10.32 1.06 -5.03
CA PRO A 110 -11.72 0.81 -4.73
C PRO A 110 -11.98 -0.66 -4.41
N ARG A 111 -12.52 -0.93 -3.22
CA ARG A 111 -12.76 -2.31 -2.73
C ARG A 111 -14.02 -2.95 -3.27
N ASN A 112 -14.97 -2.13 -3.71
CA ASN A 112 -16.28 -2.54 -4.23
C ASN A 112 -16.28 -2.71 -5.75
N LYS A 113 -15.29 -2.17 -6.46
CA LYS A 113 -15.20 -2.27 -7.92
C LYS A 113 -14.80 -3.70 -8.30
N LYS A 114 -15.56 -4.27 -9.23
CA LYS A 114 -15.27 -5.58 -9.82
C LYS A 114 -14.51 -5.43 -11.13
N TRP A 115 -13.68 -6.42 -11.41
CA TRP A 115 -12.85 -6.55 -12.59
C TRP A 115 -13.07 -7.93 -13.21
N ALA A 116 -13.21 -7.96 -14.54
CA ALA A 116 -13.30 -9.19 -15.31
C ALA A 116 -11.92 -9.88 -15.32
N PHE A 117 -11.74 -10.83 -14.40
CA PHE A 117 -10.56 -11.65 -14.28
C PHE A 117 -10.58 -12.77 -15.29
N LYS A 118 -9.47 -12.93 -16.01
CA LYS A 118 -9.20 -14.07 -16.87
C LYS A 118 -7.98 -14.83 -16.37
N PRO A 119 -8.11 -16.10 -15.95
CA PRO A 119 -6.97 -16.90 -15.53
C PRO A 119 -6.05 -17.22 -16.72
N LEU A 120 -4.74 -17.21 -16.48
CA LEU A 120 -3.72 -17.58 -17.46
C LEU A 120 -3.03 -18.92 -17.14
N VAL A 121 -3.27 -19.44 -15.94
CA VAL A 121 -2.76 -20.73 -15.45
C VAL A 121 -3.92 -21.63 -15.02
N LYS A 122 -3.63 -22.91 -14.83
CA LYS A 122 -4.59 -23.92 -14.37
C LYS A 122 -4.16 -24.50 -13.03
N GLN A 123 -5.12 -25.11 -12.33
CA GLN A 123 -4.82 -25.89 -11.14
C GLN A 123 -3.81 -27.00 -11.46
N GLY A 124 -2.77 -27.12 -10.64
CA GLY A 124 -1.67 -28.08 -10.82
C GLY A 124 -0.44 -27.52 -11.51
N ASP A 125 -0.52 -26.37 -12.19
CA ASP A 125 0.64 -25.74 -12.82
C ASP A 125 1.68 -25.31 -11.76
N GLU A 126 2.96 -25.41 -12.11
CA GLU A 126 4.05 -24.87 -11.29
C GLU A 126 4.33 -23.43 -11.68
N VAL A 127 4.32 -22.55 -10.69
CA VAL A 127 4.56 -21.11 -10.85
C VAL A 127 5.55 -20.61 -9.81
N SER A 128 6.21 -19.52 -10.14
CA SER A 128 7.24 -18.85 -9.37
C SER A 128 7.00 -17.34 -9.33
N GLU A 129 7.75 -16.64 -8.49
CA GLU A 129 7.63 -15.19 -8.34
C GLU A 129 7.74 -14.46 -9.68
N GLY A 130 6.84 -13.51 -9.91
CA GLY A 130 6.78 -12.74 -11.15
C GLY A 130 5.98 -13.40 -12.28
N ASP A 131 5.63 -14.69 -12.19
CA ASP A 131 4.81 -15.35 -13.21
C ASP A 131 3.39 -14.76 -13.27
N PHE A 132 2.81 -14.71 -14.47
CA PHE A 132 1.44 -14.23 -14.67
C PHE A 132 0.43 -15.34 -14.37
N ILE A 133 -0.45 -15.10 -13.40
CA ILE A 133 -1.53 -16.06 -13.05
C ILE A 133 -2.87 -15.69 -13.67
N GLY A 134 -3.02 -14.42 -14.06
CA GLY A 134 -4.23 -13.93 -14.69
C GLY A 134 -4.06 -12.53 -15.24
N VAL A 135 -5.11 -12.03 -15.88
CA VAL A 135 -5.13 -10.71 -16.48
C VAL A 135 -6.52 -10.09 -16.30
N VAL A 136 -6.54 -8.78 -16.11
CA VAL A 136 -7.76 -7.96 -16.18
C VAL A 136 -7.56 -6.85 -17.20
N GLU A 137 -8.65 -6.40 -17.83
CA GLU A 137 -8.63 -5.20 -18.65
C GLU A 137 -8.88 -3.98 -17.77
N GLU A 138 -7.81 -3.27 -17.38
CA GLU A 138 -7.93 -2.12 -16.48
C GLU A 138 -8.52 -0.90 -17.21
N THR A 139 -8.14 -0.73 -18.47
CA THR A 139 -8.74 0.23 -19.40
C THR A 139 -8.90 -0.42 -20.78
N LYS A 140 -9.58 0.25 -21.71
CA LYS A 140 -9.74 -0.22 -23.10
C LYS A 140 -8.42 -0.51 -23.83
N ARG A 141 -7.29 -0.02 -23.33
CA ARG A 141 -5.96 -0.15 -23.96
C ARG A 141 -4.93 -0.84 -23.06
N VAL A 142 -5.23 -1.01 -21.78
CA VAL A 142 -4.24 -1.52 -20.81
C VAL A 142 -4.75 -2.82 -20.23
N LYS A 143 -3.97 -3.87 -20.48
CA LYS A 143 -4.07 -5.15 -19.79
C LYS A 143 -3.21 -5.09 -18.53
N HIS A 144 -3.81 -5.41 -17.40
CA HIS A 144 -3.12 -5.49 -16.12
C HIS A 144 -2.92 -6.96 -15.77
N TYR A 145 -1.66 -7.40 -15.77
CA TYR A 145 -1.31 -8.76 -15.42
C TYR A 145 -1.21 -8.92 -13.91
N ILE A 146 -1.89 -9.94 -13.38
CA ILE A 146 -1.77 -10.32 -11.98
C ILE A 146 -0.61 -11.30 -11.87
N MET A 147 0.37 -10.94 -11.04
CA MET A 147 1.64 -11.66 -10.91
C MET A 147 1.72 -12.39 -9.57
N VAL A 148 2.44 -13.51 -9.54
CA VAL A 148 2.86 -14.13 -8.28
C VAL A 148 3.78 -13.17 -7.52
N PRO A 149 3.52 -12.87 -6.24
CA PRO A 149 4.34 -11.95 -5.48
C PRO A 149 5.72 -12.56 -5.15
N PRO A 150 6.74 -11.72 -4.90
CA PRO A 150 8.07 -12.19 -4.53
C PRO A 150 8.08 -13.11 -3.30
N GLY A 151 8.90 -14.14 -3.35
CA GLY A 151 9.01 -15.18 -2.32
C GLY A 151 7.95 -16.28 -2.38
N VAL A 152 6.96 -16.19 -3.27
CA VAL A 152 5.96 -17.24 -3.47
C VAL A 152 6.34 -18.11 -4.66
N LYS A 153 6.34 -19.42 -4.46
CA LYS A 153 6.54 -20.42 -5.52
C LYS A 153 5.85 -21.73 -5.14
N GLY A 154 5.46 -22.51 -6.14
CA GLY A 154 4.91 -23.85 -5.94
C GLY A 154 3.78 -24.15 -6.91
N LYS A 155 2.99 -25.16 -6.56
CA LYS A 155 1.84 -25.57 -7.36
C LYS A 155 0.62 -24.70 -7.08
N VAL A 156 -0.11 -24.39 -8.15
CA VAL A 156 -1.41 -23.73 -8.07
C VAL A 156 -2.43 -24.72 -7.51
N ASN A 157 -2.81 -24.51 -6.25
CA ASN A 157 -3.83 -25.33 -5.57
C ASN A 157 -5.25 -24.89 -5.92
N TYR A 158 -5.43 -23.61 -6.21
CA TYR A 158 -6.70 -23.03 -6.63
C TYR A 158 -6.44 -21.87 -7.59
N ILE A 159 -7.31 -21.72 -8.59
CA ILE A 159 -7.39 -20.57 -9.48
C ILE A 159 -8.86 -20.25 -9.70
N ALA A 160 -9.25 -18.99 -9.52
CA ALA A 160 -10.61 -18.54 -9.73
C ALA A 160 -10.99 -18.67 -11.21
N PRO A 161 -12.21 -19.16 -11.53
CA PRO A 161 -12.68 -19.19 -12.90
C PRO A 161 -12.83 -17.77 -13.45
N GLU A 162 -12.88 -17.64 -14.78
CA GLU A 162 -13.16 -16.36 -15.44
C GLU A 162 -14.46 -15.74 -14.91
N GLY A 163 -14.41 -14.45 -14.56
CA GLY A 163 -15.56 -13.76 -13.95
C GLY A 163 -15.22 -12.44 -13.28
N ASP A 164 -16.20 -11.84 -12.62
CA ASP A 164 -16.09 -10.53 -11.99
C ASP A 164 -15.73 -10.62 -10.51
N TYR A 165 -14.55 -10.13 -10.16
CA TYR A 165 -14.02 -10.15 -8.79
C TYR A 165 -13.53 -8.77 -8.36
N THR A 166 -13.62 -8.50 -7.07
CA THR A 166 -12.98 -7.33 -6.48
C THR A 166 -11.49 -7.57 -6.30
N ILE A 167 -10.73 -6.48 -6.10
CA ILE A 167 -9.28 -6.58 -5.88
C ILE A 167 -8.90 -7.29 -4.57
N ILE A 168 -9.86 -7.48 -3.66
CA ILE A 168 -9.67 -8.14 -2.36
C ILE A 168 -10.14 -9.60 -2.32
N ASP A 169 -10.78 -10.08 -3.39
CA ASP A 169 -11.17 -11.47 -3.52
C ASP A 169 -9.94 -12.34 -3.80
N THR A 170 -9.94 -13.56 -3.24
CA THR A 170 -8.89 -14.55 -3.51
C THR A 170 -9.07 -15.10 -4.92
N ILE A 171 -8.10 -14.82 -5.80
CA ILE A 171 -8.10 -15.25 -7.21
C ILE A 171 -7.25 -16.51 -7.43
N ALA A 172 -6.32 -16.83 -6.54
CA ALA A 172 -5.50 -18.04 -6.63
C ALA A 172 -4.98 -18.43 -5.25
N THR A 173 -4.62 -19.70 -5.09
CA THR A 173 -3.87 -20.20 -3.93
C THR A 173 -2.68 -20.99 -4.43
N ILE A 174 -1.47 -20.59 -4.02
CA ILE A 174 -0.21 -21.26 -4.38
C ILE A 174 0.41 -21.78 -3.09
N GLY A 175 0.57 -23.10 -2.98
CA GLY A 175 0.91 -23.73 -1.70
C GLY A 175 -0.12 -23.33 -0.63
N ASN A 176 0.33 -22.65 0.42
CA ASN A 176 -0.54 -22.18 1.52
C ASN A 176 -0.79 -20.65 1.47
N THR A 177 -0.49 -20.00 0.35
CA THR A 177 -0.61 -18.56 0.21
C THR A 177 -1.77 -18.22 -0.72
N ASP A 178 -2.74 -17.46 -0.20
CA ASP A 178 -3.82 -16.88 -0.99
C ASP A 178 -3.36 -15.60 -1.69
N LEU A 179 -3.69 -15.49 -2.97
CA LEU A 179 -3.36 -14.36 -3.82
C LEU A 179 -4.63 -13.60 -4.18
N LYS A 180 -4.50 -12.28 -4.14
CA LYS A 180 -5.51 -11.31 -4.52
C LYS A 180 -4.96 -10.48 -5.67
N MET A 181 -5.81 -9.73 -6.37
CA MET A 181 -5.32 -8.78 -7.38
C MET A 181 -4.56 -7.62 -6.72
N LEU A 182 -4.93 -7.28 -5.49
CA LEU A 182 -4.25 -6.29 -4.67
C LEU A 182 -2.99 -6.88 -4.02
N GLN A 183 -1.87 -6.19 -4.19
CA GLN A 183 -0.62 -6.43 -3.48
C GLN A 183 -0.23 -5.18 -2.69
N LYS A 184 0.47 -5.36 -1.56
CA LYS A 184 1.06 -4.26 -0.79
C LYS A 184 2.56 -4.30 -0.94
N TRP A 185 3.18 -3.16 -1.22
CA TRP A 185 4.60 -3.07 -1.51
C TRP A 185 5.27 -1.91 -0.74
N PRO A 186 6.34 -2.15 0.05
CA PRO A 186 7.04 -1.09 0.75
C PRO A 186 7.64 -0.07 -0.23
N VAL A 187 7.31 1.21 -0.08
CA VAL A 187 7.71 2.25 -1.05
C VAL A 187 9.22 2.50 -1.08
N ARG A 188 9.92 2.17 0.01
CA ARG A 188 11.38 2.29 0.14
C ARG A 188 12.15 1.09 -0.43
N LYS A 189 11.45 0.05 -0.90
CA LYS A 189 12.07 -1.13 -1.51
C LYS A 189 11.72 -1.13 -3.01
N PRO A 190 12.69 -1.09 -3.94
CA PRO A 190 12.36 -1.24 -5.35
C PRO A 190 11.78 -2.63 -5.62
N ARG A 191 10.87 -2.74 -6.59
CA ARG A 191 10.35 -4.05 -7.03
C ARG A 191 11.51 -4.86 -7.65
N PRO A 192 11.62 -6.16 -7.35
CA PRO A 192 12.67 -7.00 -7.90
C PRO A 192 12.48 -7.18 -9.41
N TYR A 193 13.58 -7.45 -10.09
CA TYR A 193 13.65 -7.81 -11.51
C TYR A 193 14.68 -8.92 -11.66
N LEU A 194 14.57 -9.72 -12.73
CA LEU A 194 15.47 -10.85 -12.97
C LEU A 194 16.85 -10.39 -13.43
N GLU A 195 16.89 -9.49 -14.40
CA GLU A 195 18.13 -8.97 -14.99
C GLU A 195 17.97 -7.49 -15.34
N LYS A 196 19.05 -6.72 -15.17
CA LYS A 196 19.13 -5.34 -15.63
C LYS A 196 19.80 -5.32 -16.99
N HIS A 197 19.03 -5.04 -18.03
CA HIS A 197 19.56 -4.87 -19.38
C HIS A 197 20.14 -3.47 -19.61
N ASP A 198 21.13 -3.38 -20.50
CA ASP A 198 21.62 -2.11 -21.02
C ASP A 198 20.59 -1.45 -21.94
N VAL A 199 20.56 -0.12 -21.97
CA VAL A 199 19.60 0.62 -22.79
C VAL A 199 20.05 0.59 -24.25
N SER A 200 19.41 -0.28 -25.05
CA SER A 200 19.68 -0.41 -26.49
C SER A 200 18.62 0.22 -27.38
N GLU A 201 17.40 0.40 -26.88
CA GLU A 201 16.27 0.93 -27.65
C GLU A 201 15.98 2.40 -27.29
N PRO A 202 15.84 3.29 -28.29
CA PRO A 202 15.50 4.69 -28.02
C PRO A 202 14.02 4.83 -27.63
N LEU A 203 13.76 5.63 -26.60
CA LEU A 203 12.41 6.09 -26.27
C LEU A 203 12.01 7.20 -27.24
N ILE A 204 11.00 6.97 -28.08
CA ILE A 204 10.45 8.00 -28.97
C ILE A 204 9.49 8.87 -28.13
N THR A 205 9.81 10.16 -28.03
CA THR A 205 9.04 11.16 -27.27
C THR A 205 8.30 12.11 -28.19
#